data_AF-K2RDX6-F1
#
_entry.id   AF-K2RDX6-F1
#
_cell.length_a   1.000
_cell.length_b   1.000
_cell.length_c   1.000
_cell.angle_alpha   90.00
_cell.angle_beta   90.00
_cell.angle_gamma   90.00
#
_symmetry.space_group_name_H-M   'P 1'
#
loop_
_entity.id
_entity.type
_entity.pdbx_description
1 polymer ?
#
loop_
_entity_poly.entity_id
_entity_poly.type
_entity_poly.pdbx_seq_one_letter_code
_entity_poly.pdbx_strand_id
1 'polypeptide(L)'
;MSGNKTKEEKIKLLRNIPGDGLVELAEMNEISKNMKNKELIDILSDVAEYELIKSVYKQFKDAGRSTINLFQLRSISEFKKKENLEKLRGELNKLTKENSNALSKFKVADVKILEQKKLKINLESKGKKINEIDAETKEIIDFYPLVKILIIIHLNDGLVEIRTRDHSLANLTCAELSKIICKVRKELNEEANCLKHIDIKFNENELDKIIEWASKFRNATMKSLSGGISSLRMTASEDSDLREENLYSQRDDILGTCERTGIYVQFDSKVNERTRNIGFQINAKQGKLHFKTQSREMEIDSVLEKIKEIKGLNLKEDETCSTDQKVQDIMEA
;
A
#
# COMPACT_ATOMS: atom_id res chain seq x y z
N MET A 1 -2.73 -7.58 34.50
CA MET A 1 -1.67 -6.63 34.93
C MET A 1 -1.10 -5.88 33.71
N SER A 2 -1.91 -5.09 33.02
CA SER A 2 -1.53 -4.42 31.77
C SER A 2 -2.01 -2.97 31.84
N GLY A 3 -1.31 -2.12 32.59
CA GLY A 3 -1.90 -0.83 33.00
C GLY A 3 -1.02 0.40 32.99
N ASN A 4 0.31 0.31 32.78
CA ASN A 4 1.13 1.51 32.69
C ASN A 4 2.33 1.27 31.78
N LYS A 5 2.12 1.45 30.47
CA LYS A 5 3.23 1.75 29.56
C LYS A 5 3.57 3.22 29.72
N THR A 6 4.86 3.54 29.78
CA THR A 6 5.35 4.87 30.16
C THR A 6 4.81 5.94 29.21
N LYS A 7 4.52 7.13 29.74
CA LYS A 7 4.10 8.32 28.96
C LYS A 7 5.01 8.56 27.74
N GLU A 8 6.30 8.31 27.90
CA GLU A 8 7.31 8.37 26.83
C GLU A 8 6.99 7.43 25.64
N GLU A 9 6.56 6.20 25.89
CA GLU A 9 6.18 5.27 24.83
C GLU A 9 4.94 5.75 24.08
N LYS A 10 3.94 6.30 24.80
CA LYS A 10 2.75 6.89 24.18
C LYS A 10 3.13 8.08 23.29
N ILE A 11 3.94 9.01 23.80
CA ILE A 11 4.43 10.17 23.04
C ILE A 11 5.16 9.72 21.77
N LYS A 12 6.00 8.69 21.86
CA LYS A 12 6.73 8.15 20.70
C LYS A 12 5.80 7.63 19.61
N LEU A 13 4.71 6.96 19.97
CA LEU A 13 3.71 6.50 19.00
C LEU A 13 2.94 7.69 18.41
N LEU A 14 2.43 8.58 19.27
CA LEU A 14 1.63 9.75 18.88
C LEU A 14 2.38 10.67 17.90
N ARG A 15 3.69 10.89 18.07
CA ARG A 15 4.52 11.68 17.15
C ARG A 15 4.56 11.13 15.72
N ASN A 16 4.27 9.84 15.53
CA ASN A 16 4.24 9.19 14.23
C ASN A 16 2.82 9.08 13.64
N ILE A 17 1.80 9.59 14.34
CA ILE A 17 0.43 9.65 13.84
C ILE A 17 0.24 10.99 13.10
N PRO A 18 -0.33 11.00 11.88
CA PRO A 18 -0.59 12.24 11.16
C PRO A 18 -1.58 13.13 11.91
N GLY A 19 -1.57 14.44 11.65
CA GLY A 19 -2.47 15.40 12.32
C GLY A 19 -3.93 14.96 12.34
N ASP A 20 -4.47 14.52 11.21
CA ASP A 20 -5.86 14.05 11.13
C ASP A 20 -6.14 12.82 12.01
N GLY A 21 -5.16 11.93 12.17
CA GLY A 21 -5.25 10.78 13.08
C GLY A 21 -5.13 11.18 14.55
N LEU A 22 -4.36 12.24 14.86
CA LEU A 22 -4.34 12.84 16.20
C LEU A 22 -5.69 13.49 16.53
N VAL A 23 -6.31 14.15 15.57
CA VAL A 23 -7.64 14.75 15.74
C VAL A 23 -8.73 13.67 15.90
N GLU A 24 -8.60 12.54 15.22
CA GLU A 24 -9.48 11.36 15.43
C GLU A 24 -9.32 10.80 16.85
N LEU A 25 -8.08 10.61 17.32
CA LEU A 25 -7.82 10.20 18.70
C LEU A 25 -8.36 11.21 19.71
N ALA A 26 -8.24 12.51 19.44
CA ALA A 26 -8.77 13.56 20.31
C ALA A 26 -10.30 13.46 20.44
N GLU A 27 -11.01 13.31 19.33
CA GLU A 27 -12.48 13.15 19.37
C GLU A 27 -12.91 11.86 20.08
N MET A 28 -12.21 10.74 19.88
CA MET A 28 -12.48 9.48 20.59
C MET A 28 -12.28 9.58 22.11
N ASN A 29 -11.57 10.59 22.59
CA ASN A 29 -11.34 10.87 24.01
C ASN A 29 -12.02 12.16 24.48
N GLU A 30 -12.98 12.69 23.70
CA GLU A 30 -13.74 13.90 24.03
C GLU A 30 -12.88 15.16 24.24
N ILE A 31 -11.74 15.25 23.56
CA ILE A 31 -10.80 16.37 23.61
C ILE A 31 -11.07 17.36 22.47
N SER A 32 -10.88 18.65 22.73
CA SER A 32 -10.98 19.70 21.71
C SER A 32 -9.97 19.52 20.56
N LYS A 33 -10.46 19.60 19.32
CA LYS A 33 -9.69 19.39 18.09
C LYS A 33 -8.91 20.60 17.57
N ASN A 34 -9.20 21.81 18.07
CA ASN A 34 -8.64 23.06 17.54
C ASN A 34 -7.26 23.41 18.13
N MET A 35 -6.54 22.39 18.61
CA MET A 35 -5.25 22.53 19.27
C MET A 35 -4.10 22.23 18.30
N LYS A 36 -2.90 22.72 18.63
CA LYS A 36 -1.71 22.38 17.83
C LYS A 36 -1.34 20.92 18.05
N ASN A 37 -0.77 20.26 17.05
CA ASN A 37 -0.36 18.85 17.15
C ASN A 37 0.50 18.54 18.39
N LYS A 38 1.40 19.44 18.79
CA LYS A 38 2.23 19.26 19.99
C LYS A 38 1.38 19.19 21.26
N GLU A 39 0.41 20.09 21.40
CA GLU A 39 -0.52 20.13 22.53
C GLU A 39 -1.42 18.88 22.54
N LEU A 40 -1.94 18.48 21.37
CA LEU A 40 -2.71 17.24 21.25
C LEU A 40 -1.91 16.01 21.67
N ILE A 41 -0.64 15.90 21.27
CA ILE A 41 0.23 14.78 21.66
C ILE A 41 0.44 14.75 23.18
N ASP A 42 0.71 15.90 23.80
CA ASP A 42 0.95 15.97 25.24
C ASP A 42 -0.31 15.54 26.01
N ILE A 43 -1.48 16.09 25.68
CA ILE A 43 -2.76 15.73 26.34
C ILE A 43 -3.11 14.26 26.09
N LEU A 44 -3.06 13.79 24.83
CA LEU A 44 -3.37 12.40 24.48
C LEU A 44 -2.43 11.40 25.16
N SER A 45 -1.17 11.77 25.42
CA SER A 45 -0.25 10.89 26.13
C SER A 45 -0.67 10.65 27.58
N ASP A 46 -1.35 11.61 28.19
CA ASP A 46 -1.87 11.51 29.56
C ASP A 46 -3.21 10.78 29.60
N VAL A 47 -4.14 11.11 28.71
CA VAL A 47 -5.53 10.64 28.81
C VAL A 47 -5.86 9.41 27.97
N ALA A 48 -5.27 9.27 26.77
CA ALA A 48 -5.68 8.21 25.85
C ALA A 48 -5.06 6.86 26.24
N GLU A 49 -5.86 5.80 26.15
CA GLU A 49 -5.39 4.45 26.40
C GLU A 49 -4.32 4.03 25.39
N TYR A 50 -3.29 3.32 25.88
CA TYR A 50 -2.18 2.90 25.02
C TYR A 50 -2.64 2.03 23.85
N GLU A 51 -3.57 1.09 24.08
CA GLU A 51 -4.04 0.20 23.01
C GLU A 51 -4.87 0.95 21.96
N LEU A 52 -5.59 2.01 22.34
CA LEU A 52 -6.27 2.91 21.40
C LEU A 52 -5.26 3.69 20.54
N ILE A 53 -4.25 4.32 21.17
CA ILE A 53 -3.16 5.02 20.47
C ILE A 53 -2.48 4.07 19.47
N LYS A 54 -2.16 2.86 19.92
CA LYS A 54 -1.51 1.82 19.12
C LYS A 54 -2.41 1.35 17.97
N SER A 55 -3.71 1.26 18.17
CA SER A 55 -4.70 0.92 17.13
C SER A 55 -4.67 1.95 16.02
N VAL A 56 -4.78 3.24 16.35
CA VAL A 56 -4.72 4.33 15.35
C VAL A 56 -3.35 4.40 14.69
N TYR A 57 -2.26 4.32 15.46
CA TYR A 57 -0.90 4.26 14.90
C TYR A 57 -0.72 3.13 13.89
N LYS A 58 -1.25 1.93 14.16
CA LYS A 58 -1.16 0.79 13.24
C LYS A 58 -1.81 1.06 11.88
N GLN A 59 -2.85 1.91 11.81
CA GLN A 59 -3.51 2.26 10.54
C GLN A 59 -2.58 3.04 9.59
N PHE A 60 -1.57 3.74 10.14
CA PHE A 60 -0.63 4.58 9.40
C PHE A 60 0.79 4.00 9.34
N LYS A 61 1.14 3.10 10.26
CA LYS A 61 2.52 2.58 10.47
C LYS A 61 3.21 2.12 9.19
N ASP A 62 2.49 1.38 8.37
CA ASP A 62 2.99 0.77 7.15
C ASP A 62 2.53 1.54 5.89
N ALA A 63 1.67 2.56 6.10
CA ALA A 63 1.03 3.41 5.11
C ALA A 63 1.64 4.82 5.11
N GLY A 64 0.81 5.87 5.04
CA GLY A 64 1.25 7.27 4.98
C GLY A 64 1.54 7.74 3.55
N ARG A 65 2.58 8.57 3.38
CA ARG A 65 3.08 8.98 2.06
C ARG A 65 3.93 7.88 1.46
N SER A 66 3.26 6.86 0.93
CA SER A 66 3.88 5.64 0.43
C SER A 66 4.11 5.69 -1.08
N THR A 67 5.13 4.96 -1.52
CA THR A 67 5.35 4.64 -2.94
C THR A 67 5.31 3.14 -3.05
N ILE A 68 4.39 2.62 -3.86
CA ILE A 68 4.13 1.19 -4.03
C ILE A 68 4.49 0.81 -5.46
N ASN A 69 5.35 -0.18 -5.62
CA ASN A 69 5.66 -0.77 -6.92
C ASN A 69 4.92 -2.11 -6.98
N LEU A 70 4.14 -2.31 -8.04
CA LEU A 70 3.26 -3.46 -8.20
C LEU A 70 3.88 -4.50 -9.14
N PHE A 71 3.91 -5.74 -8.66
CA PHE A 71 4.35 -6.91 -9.41
C PHE A 71 3.34 -8.04 -9.24
N GLN A 72 3.46 -9.08 -10.06
CA GLN A 72 2.71 -10.31 -9.90
C GLN A 72 3.65 -11.51 -9.81
N LEU A 73 3.44 -12.36 -8.82
CA LEU A 73 3.98 -13.71 -8.69
C LEU A 73 2.84 -14.71 -8.92
N ARG A 74 2.85 -15.42 -10.05
CA ARG A 74 1.84 -16.47 -10.31
C ARG A 74 2.00 -17.63 -9.33
N SER A 75 0.96 -18.44 -9.11
CA SER A 75 1.05 -19.72 -8.39
C SER A 75 1.63 -19.65 -6.96
N ILE A 76 1.26 -18.62 -6.17
CA ILE A 76 1.72 -18.43 -4.77
C ILE A 76 0.72 -18.97 -3.71
N SER A 77 -0.45 -19.44 -4.13
CA SER A 77 -1.62 -19.72 -3.27
C SER A 77 -1.43 -20.81 -2.21
N GLU A 78 -0.38 -21.62 -2.34
CA GLU A 78 -0.01 -22.72 -1.45
C GLU A 78 0.92 -22.28 -0.30
N PHE A 79 1.40 -21.03 -0.31
CA PHE A 79 2.35 -20.50 0.68
C PHE A 79 1.70 -20.14 2.03
N LYS A 80 1.00 -21.09 2.66
CA LYS A 80 0.19 -20.87 3.88
C LYS A 80 0.70 -21.58 5.12
N LYS A 81 1.69 -22.47 5.00
CA LYS A 81 2.21 -23.28 6.12
C LYS A 81 3.27 -22.53 6.93
N LYS A 82 3.30 -22.75 8.25
CA LYS A 82 4.31 -22.15 9.17
C LYS A 82 5.75 -22.51 8.77
N GLU A 83 5.99 -23.74 8.35
CA GLU A 83 7.29 -24.22 7.87
C GLU A 83 7.81 -23.41 6.67
N ASN A 84 6.91 -22.95 5.80
CA ASN A 84 7.26 -22.13 4.64
C ASN A 84 7.82 -20.77 5.09
N LEU A 85 7.32 -20.20 6.19
CA LEU A 85 7.79 -18.93 6.74
C LEU A 85 9.18 -19.04 7.36
N GLU A 86 9.46 -20.13 8.08
CA GLU A 86 10.78 -20.35 8.69
C GLU A 86 11.85 -20.57 7.61
N LYS A 87 11.55 -21.40 6.60
CA LYS A 87 12.42 -21.58 5.42
C LYS A 87 12.62 -20.27 4.67
N LEU A 88 11.56 -19.52 4.39
CA LEU A 88 11.61 -18.21 3.74
C LEU A 88 12.49 -17.23 4.52
N ARG A 89 12.31 -17.14 5.83
CA ARG A 89 13.12 -16.28 6.70
C ARG A 89 14.59 -16.70 6.68
N GLY A 90 14.86 -18.00 6.66
CA GLY A 90 16.22 -18.54 6.54
C GLY A 90 16.89 -18.11 5.24
N GLU A 91 16.22 -18.27 4.11
CA GLU A 91 16.73 -17.90 2.77
C GLU A 91 16.87 -16.38 2.61
N LEU A 92 15.91 -15.58 3.09
CA LEU A 92 16.02 -14.12 3.10
C LEU A 92 17.23 -13.66 3.93
N ASN A 93 17.49 -14.29 5.08
CA ASN A 93 18.65 -13.97 5.91
C ASN A 93 19.98 -14.30 5.22
N LYS A 94 20.04 -15.35 4.39
CA LYS A 94 21.23 -15.68 3.60
C LYS A 94 21.49 -14.61 2.54
N LEU A 95 20.46 -14.22 1.78
CA LEU A 95 20.54 -13.17 0.77
C LEU A 95 21.07 -11.85 1.36
N THR A 96 20.63 -11.51 2.58
CA THR A 96 21.11 -10.30 3.28
C THR A 96 22.55 -10.36 3.78
N LYS A 97 23.21 -11.53 3.74
CA LYS A 97 24.60 -11.71 4.17
C LYS A 97 25.57 -11.85 3.00
N GLU A 98 25.08 -12.16 1.81
CA GLU A 98 25.89 -12.35 0.61
C GLU A 98 26.34 -10.99 0.04
N ASN A 99 27.64 -10.70 0.09
CA ASN A 99 28.23 -9.38 -0.22
C ASN A 99 28.11 -8.90 -1.69
N SER A 100 27.47 -9.65 -2.58
CA SER A 100 27.44 -9.36 -4.02
C SER A 100 26.24 -8.54 -4.49
N ASN A 101 25.13 -8.48 -3.73
CA ASN A 101 23.88 -7.88 -4.19
C ASN A 101 23.51 -6.61 -3.42
N ALA A 102 22.80 -5.66 -4.06
CA ALA A 102 22.37 -4.41 -3.41
C ALA A 102 21.41 -4.62 -2.21
N LEU A 103 20.89 -5.84 -2.03
CA LEU A 103 20.07 -6.25 -0.89
C LEU A 103 20.89 -6.70 0.34
N SER A 104 22.19 -6.94 0.19
CA SER A 104 23.11 -7.36 1.27
C SER A 104 23.23 -6.35 2.41
N LYS A 105 22.96 -5.08 2.14
CA LYS A 105 22.93 -4.03 3.16
C LYS A 105 21.69 -4.08 4.05
N PHE A 106 20.64 -4.80 3.65
CA PHE A 106 19.40 -4.90 4.41
C PHE A 106 19.47 -6.06 5.38
N LYS A 107 18.67 -6.01 6.45
CA LYS A 107 18.44 -7.11 7.39
C LYS A 107 16.96 -7.43 7.42
N VAL A 108 16.63 -8.70 7.60
CA VAL A 108 15.24 -9.15 7.75
C VAL A 108 14.75 -8.76 9.15
N ALA A 109 13.90 -7.75 9.24
CA ALA A 109 13.36 -7.27 10.51
C ALA A 109 12.14 -8.09 10.96
N ASP A 110 11.25 -8.45 10.03
CA ASP A 110 10.00 -9.16 10.32
C ASP A 110 9.53 -9.97 9.10
N VAL A 111 8.93 -11.15 9.35
CA VAL A 111 8.27 -11.99 8.34
C VAL A 111 7.04 -12.60 9.01
N LYS A 112 5.83 -12.27 8.51
CA LYS A 112 4.58 -12.75 9.12
C LYS A 112 3.44 -12.85 8.12
N ILE A 113 2.53 -13.79 8.35
CA ILE A 113 1.23 -13.85 7.68
C ILE A 113 0.25 -12.97 8.45
N LEU A 114 -0.45 -12.10 7.73
CA LEU A 114 -1.56 -11.30 8.21
C LEU A 114 -2.89 -12.05 7.99
N GLU A 115 -3.90 -11.74 8.78
CA GLU A 115 -5.22 -12.42 8.79
C GLU A 115 -5.88 -12.48 7.41
N GLN A 116 -5.61 -11.50 6.53
CA GLN A 116 -6.14 -11.41 5.17
C GLN A 116 -5.40 -12.28 4.13
N LYS A 117 -4.72 -13.37 4.56
CA LYS A 117 -3.85 -14.18 3.68
C LYS A 117 -2.80 -13.33 2.94
N LYS A 118 -2.28 -12.29 3.60
CA LYS A 118 -1.17 -11.47 3.10
C LYS A 118 0.12 -11.86 3.80
N LEU A 119 1.18 -12.15 3.06
CA LEU A 119 2.51 -12.34 3.63
C LEU A 119 3.25 -11.00 3.65
N LYS A 120 3.63 -10.55 4.84
CA LYS A 120 4.37 -9.31 5.06
C LYS A 120 5.83 -9.60 5.38
N ILE A 121 6.74 -8.95 4.66
CA ILE A 121 8.19 -9.01 4.92
C ILE A 121 8.71 -7.57 5.08
N ASN A 122 9.42 -7.31 6.17
CA ASN A 122 10.10 -6.05 6.43
C ASN A 122 11.61 -6.23 6.32
N LEU A 123 12.23 -5.46 5.42
CA LEU A 123 13.68 -5.36 5.31
C LEU A 123 14.13 -3.96 5.74
N GLU A 124 15.17 -3.89 6.57
CA GLU A 124 15.67 -2.63 7.12
C GLU A 124 17.18 -2.49 6.92
N SER A 125 17.66 -1.29 6.58
CA SER A 125 19.08 -0.99 6.42
C SER A 125 19.40 0.40 6.98
N LYS A 126 20.63 0.60 7.42
CA LYS A 126 21.13 1.96 7.69
C LYS A 126 21.30 2.69 6.36
N GLY A 127 20.66 3.85 6.25
CA GLY A 127 20.76 4.73 5.10
C GLY A 127 22.11 5.44 5.03
N LYS A 128 22.26 6.29 4.01
CA LYS A 128 23.43 7.16 3.90
C LYS A 128 23.39 8.21 4.99
N LYS A 129 24.57 8.56 5.49
CA LYS A 129 24.78 9.68 6.42
C LYS A 129 24.13 10.94 5.86
N ILE A 130 23.29 11.59 6.66
CA ILE A 130 22.77 12.93 6.42
C ILE A 130 23.13 13.84 7.59
N ASN A 131 23.29 15.12 7.30
CA ASN A 131 23.53 16.13 8.31
C ASN A 131 22.19 16.78 8.65
N GLU A 132 21.82 16.78 9.92
CA GLU A 132 20.60 17.43 10.42
C GLU A 132 20.97 18.43 11.50
N ILE A 133 20.23 19.54 11.59
CA ILE A 133 20.40 20.50 12.68
C ILE A 133 19.54 20.02 13.83
N ASP A 134 20.17 19.67 14.95
CA ASP A 134 19.45 19.30 16.16
C ASP A 134 18.55 20.45 16.62
N ALA A 135 17.27 20.15 16.81
CA ALA A 135 16.28 21.18 17.10
C ALA A 135 16.50 21.87 18.45
N GLU A 136 17.08 21.14 19.41
CA GLU A 136 17.33 21.55 20.80
C GLU A 136 18.69 22.24 20.94
N THR A 137 19.77 21.65 20.42
CA THR A 137 21.14 22.18 20.58
C THR A 137 21.55 23.14 19.47
N LYS A 138 20.84 23.16 18.34
CA LYS A 138 21.21 23.88 17.10
C LYS A 138 22.52 23.42 16.46
N GLU A 139 23.11 22.32 16.92
CA GLU A 139 24.33 21.76 16.35
C GLU A 139 24.03 20.89 15.12
N ILE A 140 25.00 20.80 14.21
CA ILE A 140 24.91 19.87 13.08
C ILE A 140 25.27 18.47 13.60
N ILE A 141 24.29 17.58 13.61
CA ILE A 141 24.47 16.18 13.98
C ILE A 141 24.49 15.28 12.74
N ASP A 142 25.31 14.25 12.84
CA ASP A 142 25.40 13.20 11.83
C ASP A 142 24.36 12.11 12.12
N PHE A 143 23.41 11.92 11.23
CA PHE A 143 22.35 10.93 11.38
C PHE A 143 22.34 9.92 10.23
N TYR A 144 22.09 8.64 10.54
CA TYR A 144 21.95 7.56 9.57
C TYR A 144 20.48 7.12 9.55
N PRO A 145 19.65 7.64 8.63
CA PRO A 145 18.23 7.34 8.58
C PRO A 145 18.00 5.87 8.28
N LEU A 146 16.98 5.28 8.89
CA LEU A 146 16.58 3.90 8.62
C LEU A 146 15.89 3.83 7.25
N VAL A 147 16.45 3.05 6.33
CA VAL A 147 15.83 2.74 5.04
C VAL A 147 15.04 1.45 5.18
N LYS A 148 13.77 1.48 4.78
CA LYS A 148 12.87 0.32 4.88
C LYS A 148 12.38 -0.09 3.49
N ILE A 149 12.30 -1.40 3.27
CA ILE A 149 11.54 -2.00 2.17
C ILE A 149 10.47 -2.86 2.83
N LEU A 150 9.21 -2.51 2.56
CA LEU A 150 8.07 -3.30 2.98
C LEU A 150 7.53 -4.07 1.77
N ILE A 151 7.46 -5.38 1.89
CA ILE A 151 6.93 -6.29 0.87
C ILE A 151 5.64 -6.87 1.41
N ILE A 152 4.56 -6.80 0.62
CA ILE A 152 3.29 -7.45 0.92
C ILE A 152 2.92 -8.33 -0.27
N ILE A 153 2.79 -9.63 -0.03
CA ILE A 153 2.37 -10.61 -1.03
C ILE A 153 0.95 -11.02 -0.73
N HIS A 154 0.03 -10.78 -1.67
CA HIS A 154 -1.34 -11.24 -1.60
C HIS A 154 -1.38 -12.69 -2.06
N LEU A 155 -1.53 -13.62 -1.12
CA LEU A 155 -1.36 -15.04 -1.42
C LEU A 155 -2.45 -15.59 -2.35
N ASN A 156 -3.62 -14.94 -2.43
CA ASN A 156 -4.73 -15.42 -3.25
C ASN A 156 -4.49 -15.15 -4.75
N ASP A 157 -4.06 -13.95 -5.10
CA ASP A 157 -3.97 -13.47 -6.50
C ASP A 157 -2.54 -13.29 -7.00
N GLY A 158 -1.55 -13.42 -6.11
CA GLY A 158 -0.16 -13.26 -6.46
C GLY A 158 0.29 -11.81 -6.62
N LEU A 159 -0.54 -10.81 -6.31
CA LEU A 159 -0.12 -9.42 -6.30
C LEU A 159 0.99 -9.23 -5.25
N VAL A 160 2.06 -8.56 -5.65
CA VAL A 160 3.15 -8.16 -4.77
C VAL A 160 3.25 -6.65 -4.76
N GLU A 161 3.11 -6.08 -3.56
CA GLU A 161 3.42 -4.70 -3.28
C GLU A 161 4.84 -4.61 -2.74
N ILE A 162 5.68 -3.77 -3.36
CA ILE A 162 6.97 -3.41 -2.79
C ILE A 162 6.98 -1.91 -2.52
N ARG A 163 6.91 -1.56 -1.24
CA ARG A 163 6.84 -0.19 -0.77
C ARG A 163 8.25 0.37 -0.54
N THR A 164 8.73 1.11 -1.53
CA THR A 164 10.01 1.83 -1.54
C THR A 164 9.95 2.94 -2.60
N ARG A 165 10.71 4.03 -2.40
CA ARG A 165 10.79 5.13 -3.38
C ARG A 165 11.60 4.75 -4.63
N ASP A 166 12.53 3.82 -4.49
CA ASP A 166 13.46 3.38 -5.53
C ASP A 166 12.88 2.20 -6.33
N HIS A 167 12.51 2.47 -7.59
CA HIS A 167 11.92 1.46 -8.47
C HIS A 167 12.92 0.36 -8.86
N SER A 168 14.19 0.69 -9.07
CA SER A 168 15.22 -0.30 -9.40
C SER A 168 15.44 -1.26 -8.22
N LEU A 169 15.44 -0.73 -7.00
CA LEU A 169 15.50 -1.54 -5.78
C LEU A 169 14.25 -2.41 -5.63
N ALA A 170 13.08 -1.91 -5.98
CA ALA A 170 11.85 -2.69 -5.97
C ALA A 170 11.91 -3.87 -6.95
N ASN A 171 12.32 -3.63 -8.20
CA ASN A 171 12.47 -4.67 -9.23
C ASN A 171 13.46 -5.76 -8.77
N LEU A 172 14.63 -5.35 -8.26
CA LEU A 172 15.62 -6.29 -7.72
C LEU A 172 15.05 -7.12 -6.57
N THR A 173 14.33 -6.46 -5.65
CA THR A 173 13.70 -7.13 -4.50
C THR A 173 12.68 -8.17 -4.96
N CYS A 174 11.81 -7.83 -5.93
CA CYS A 174 10.84 -8.77 -6.47
C CYS A 174 11.52 -9.96 -7.17
N ALA A 175 12.55 -9.69 -7.96
CA ALA A 175 13.29 -10.72 -8.68
C ALA A 175 13.95 -11.74 -7.73
N GLU A 176 14.62 -11.27 -6.67
CA GLU A 176 15.25 -12.14 -5.68
C GLU A 176 14.21 -12.87 -4.83
N LEU A 177 13.13 -12.20 -4.44
CA LEU A 177 12.02 -12.81 -3.72
C LEU A 177 11.41 -13.97 -4.53
N SER A 178 11.23 -13.79 -5.84
CA SER A 178 10.71 -14.83 -6.73
C SER A 178 11.62 -16.08 -6.72
N LYS A 179 12.95 -15.89 -6.80
CA LYS A 179 13.93 -16.99 -6.73
C LYS A 179 13.88 -17.71 -5.39
N ILE A 180 13.82 -16.96 -4.29
CA ILE A 180 13.77 -17.52 -2.93
C ILE A 180 12.51 -18.35 -2.76
N ILE A 181 11.34 -17.82 -3.14
CA ILE A 181 10.08 -18.54 -3.03
C ILE A 181 10.13 -19.82 -3.87
N CYS A 182 10.65 -19.77 -5.10
CA CYS A 182 10.85 -20.96 -5.92
C CYS A 182 11.70 -22.02 -5.22
N LYS A 183 12.82 -21.59 -4.62
CA LYS A 183 13.71 -22.50 -3.89
C LYS A 183 13.01 -23.15 -2.71
N VAL A 184 12.29 -22.36 -1.91
CA VAL A 184 11.52 -22.88 -0.76
C VAL A 184 10.46 -23.89 -1.22
N ARG A 185 9.75 -23.64 -2.32
CA ARG A 185 8.76 -24.60 -2.87
C ARG A 185 9.40 -25.89 -3.36
N LYS A 186 10.55 -25.82 -4.04
CA LYS A 186 11.33 -27.01 -4.46
C LYS A 186 11.74 -27.88 -3.27
N GLU A 187 12.21 -27.25 -2.19
CA GLU A 187 12.58 -27.95 -0.95
C GLU A 187 11.39 -28.57 -0.20
N LEU A 188 10.16 -28.26 -0.62
CA LEU A 188 8.92 -28.78 -0.05
C LEU A 188 8.23 -29.79 -0.98
N ASN A 189 8.85 -30.18 -2.10
CA ASN A 189 8.28 -31.04 -3.14
C ASN A 189 6.94 -30.55 -3.70
N GLU A 190 6.69 -29.23 -3.66
CA GLU A 190 5.56 -28.61 -4.36
C GLU A 190 5.91 -28.41 -5.84
N GLU A 191 4.92 -28.42 -6.75
CA GLU A 191 5.14 -28.17 -8.18
C GLU A 191 5.79 -26.79 -8.38
N ALA A 192 7.11 -26.81 -8.58
CA ALA A 192 7.93 -25.61 -8.66
C ALA A 192 8.15 -25.21 -10.12
N ASN A 193 7.06 -24.85 -10.81
CA ASN A 193 7.22 -24.00 -11.98
C ASN A 193 7.84 -22.68 -11.50
N CYS A 194 9.02 -22.33 -12.04
CA CYS A 194 9.73 -21.12 -11.64
C CYS A 194 8.79 -19.92 -11.73
N LEU A 195 8.48 -19.32 -10.58
CA LEU A 195 7.70 -18.09 -10.50
C LEU A 195 8.45 -17.03 -11.30
N LYS A 196 7.86 -16.61 -12.41
CA LYS A 196 8.30 -15.43 -13.13
C LYS A 196 7.58 -14.24 -12.51
N HIS A 197 8.33 -13.29 -11.99
CA HIS A 197 7.75 -12.01 -11.62
C HIS A 197 7.38 -11.25 -12.90
N ILE A 198 6.22 -10.61 -12.87
CA ILE A 198 5.70 -9.82 -13.99
C ILE A 198 5.46 -8.40 -13.47
N ASP A 199 6.03 -7.41 -14.15
CA ASP A 199 5.72 -6.01 -13.89
C ASP A 199 4.26 -5.74 -14.24
N ILE A 200 3.51 -5.16 -13.30
CA ILE A 200 2.13 -4.75 -13.57
C ILE A 200 2.18 -3.41 -14.30
N LYS A 201 1.96 -3.40 -15.62
CA LYS A 201 1.92 -2.17 -16.43
C LYS A 201 0.50 -1.86 -16.85
N PHE A 202 0.09 -0.59 -16.86
CA PHE A 202 -1.26 -0.19 -17.25
C PHE A 202 -1.30 0.22 -18.73
N ASN A 203 -2.21 -0.35 -19.49
CA ASN A 203 -2.52 0.12 -20.85
C ASN A 203 -3.59 1.23 -20.81
N GLU A 204 -3.87 1.85 -21.95
CA GLU A 204 -4.80 2.97 -22.06
C GLU A 204 -6.22 2.61 -21.58
N ASN A 205 -6.77 1.48 -22.04
CA ASN A 205 -8.09 0.99 -21.61
C ASN A 205 -8.18 0.77 -20.09
N GLU A 206 -7.09 0.30 -19.47
CA GLU A 206 -7.03 0.11 -18.01
C GLU A 206 -6.95 1.46 -17.29
N LEU A 207 -6.23 2.44 -17.82
CA LEU A 207 -6.23 3.80 -17.28
C LEU A 207 -7.62 4.44 -17.40
N ASP A 208 -8.33 4.21 -18.50
CA ASP A 208 -9.72 4.66 -18.68
C ASP A 208 -10.66 4.08 -17.64
N LYS A 209 -10.54 2.79 -17.33
CA LYS A 209 -11.33 2.17 -16.25
C LYS A 209 -11.01 2.78 -14.88
N ILE A 210 -9.75 3.17 -14.64
CA ILE A 210 -9.37 3.85 -13.40
C ILE A 210 -9.96 5.27 -13.37
N ILE A 211 -9.95 5.97 -14.50
CA ILE A 211 -10.58 7.29 -14.66
C ILE A 211 -12.10 7.20 -14.43
N GLU A 212 -12.77 6.22 -15.03
CA GLU A 212 -14.20 5.99 -14.88
C GLU A 212 -14.54 5.68 -13.42
N TRP A 213 -13.78 4.79 -12.77
CA TRP A 213 -13.94 4.53 -11.35
C TRP A 213 -13.70 5.79 -10.51
N ALA A 214 -12.64 6.53 -10.80
CA ALA A 214 -12.32 7.76 -10.07
C ALA A 214 -13.43 8.80 -10.18
N SER A 215 -14.07 8.93 -11.36
CA SER A 215 -15.18 9.86 -11.58
C SER A 215 -16.43 9.57 -10.74
N LYS A 216 -16.56 8.35 -10.20
CA LYS A 216 -17.64 7.97 -9.28
C LYS A 216 -17.43 8.55 -7.88
N PHE A 217 -16.22 9.03 -7.55
CA PHE A 217 -15.98 9.73 -6.30
C PHE A 217 -16.45 11.19 -6.39
N ARG A 218 -17.11 11.66 -5.32
CA ARG A 218 -17.34 13.10 -5.15
C ARG A 218 -15.98 13.81 -5.13
N ASN A 219 -15.84 14.87 -5.93
CA ASN A 219 -14.63 15.70 -6.03
C ASN A 219 -13.36 15.01 -6.54
N ALA A 220 -13.46 14.23 -7.62
CA ALA A 220 -12.29 13.58 -8.19
C ALA A 220 -11.38 14.51 -9.03
N THR A 221 -10.08 14.61 -8.71
CA THR A 221 -9.11 15.39 -9.53
C THR A 221 -8.23 14.47 -10.37
N MET A 222 -8.16 14.72 -11.68
CA MET A 222 -7.33 13.95 -12.62
C MET A 222 -6.20 14.77 -13.25
N LYS A 223 -4.98 14.21 -13.36
CA LYS A 223 -3.83 14.87 -14.05
C LYS A 223 -3.05 13.88 -14.91
N SER A 224 -2.86 14.20 -16.19
CA SER A 224 -1.87 13.53 -17.05
C SER A 224 -0.46 13.99 -16.68
N LEU A 225 0.53 13.10 -16.81
CA LEU A 225 1.92 13.37 -16.42
C LEU A 225 2.82 13.82 -17.61
N SER A 226 2.31 13.92 -18.85
CA SER A 226 3.10 14.37 -20.02
C SER A 226 2.27 15.02 -21.15
N GLY A 227 2.58 16.29 -21.49
CA GLY A 227 2.30 16.94 -22.80
C GLY A 227 1.01 17.77 -22.98
N GLY A 228 1.13 19.00 -23.54
CA GLY A 228 0.08 19.76 -24.25
C GLY A 228 -0.84 20.67 -23.44
N ILE A 229 -1.65 20.10 -22.55
CA ILE A 229 -2.53 20.84 -21.64
C ILE A 229 -2.30 20.26 -20.26
N SER A 230 -1.52 20.99 -19.45
CA SER A 230 -0.95 20.53 -18.19
C SER A 230 -1.94 20.55 -17.01
N SER A 231 -3.24 20.70 -17.27
CA SER A 231 -4.30 20.58 -16.26
C SER A 231 -5.70 20.55 -16.88
N LEU A 232 -6.48 19.51 -16.56
CA LEU A 232 -7.93 19.60 -16.52
C LEU A 232 -8.35 19.49 -15.05
N ARG A 233 -8.79 20.61 -14.47
CA ARG A 233 -9.36 20.69 -13.13
C ARG A 233 -10.87 20.59 -13.27
N MET A 234 -11.45 19.48 -12.84
CA MET A 234 -12.89 19.38 -12.67
C MET A 234 -13.19 19.31 -11.18
N THR A 235 -13.93 20.30 -10.68
CA THR A 235 -14.39 20.36 -9.29
C THR A 235 -15.90 20.51 -9.38
N ALA A 236 -16.62 19.60 -8.76
CA ALA A 236 -18.07 19.63 -8.67
C ALA A 236 -18.48 20.36 -7.39
N SER A 237 -19.61 21.08 -7.38
CA SER A 237 -20.27 21.50 -6.14
C SER A 237 -20.74 20.28 -5.34
N GLU A 238 -20.99 20.45 -4.03
CA GLU A 238 -21.34 19.36 -3.09
C GLU A 238 -22.52 18.48 -3.55
N ASP A 239 -23.39 19.03 -4.39
CA ASP A 239 -24.61 18.40 -4.91
C ASP A 239 -24.55 18.06 -6.42
N SER A 240 -23.40 18.21 -7.07
CA SER A 240 -23.26 17.96 -8.52
C SER A 240 -22.63 16.61 -8.83
N ASP A 241 -23.22 15.91 -9.80
CA ASP A 241 -22.71 14.68 -10.36
C ASP A 241 -21.78 15.00 -11.53
N LEU A 242 -20.50 14.64 -11.41
CA LEU A 242 -19.51 14.87 -12.47
C LEU A 242 -19.88 14.19 -13.80
N ARG A 243 -20.81 13.22 -13.80
CA ARG A 243 -21.35 12.57 -14.99
C ARG A 243 -22.28 13.48 -15.80
N GLU A 244 -22.92 14.45 -15.15
CA GLU A 244 -23.90 15.36 -15.78
C GLU A 244 -23.27 16.71 -16.18
N GLU A 245 -22.00 16.92 -15.82
CA GLU A 245 -21.25 18.13 -16.15
C GLU A 245 -20.67 18.05 -17.58
N ASN A 246 -21.04 19.01 -18.45
CA ASN A 246 -20.58 19.10 -19.84
C ASN A 246 -19.04 19.00 -20.00
N LEU A 247 -18.28 19.44 -19.00
CA LEU A 247 -16.81 19.35 -19.00
C LEU A 247 -16.28 17.90 -19.03
N TYR A 248 -17.02 16.91 -18.52
CA TYR A 248 -16.56 15.52 -18.52
C TYR A 248 -16.73 14.89 -19.90
N SER A 249 -17.77 15.29 -20.62
CA SER A 249 -17.98 14.91 -22.02
C SER A 249 -16.92 15.47 -22.97
N GLN A 250 -16.28 16.60 -22.60
CA GLN A 250 -15.19 17.24 -23.35
C GLN A 250 -13.79 16.78 -22.91
N ARG A 251 -13.67 15.80 -22.01
CA ARG A 251 -12.37 15.35 -21.48
C ARG A 251 -11.40 14.94 -22.59
N ASP A 252 -11.90 14.28 -23.64
CA ASP A 252 -11.07 13.76 -24.73
C ASP A 252 -10.57 14.90 -25.64
N ASP A 253 -11.38 15.96 -25.80
CA ASP A 253 -10.99 17.20 -26.49
C ASP A 253 -9.92 18.00 -25.71
N ILE A 254 -10.00 17.98 -24.37
CA ILE A 254 -9.08 18.73 -23.49
C ILE A 254 -7.78 17.96 -23.23
N LEU A 255 -7.83 16.63 -23.19
CA LEU A 255 -6.65 15.78 -22.95
C LEU A 255 -5.78 15.61 -24.21
N GLY A 256 -6.36 15.82 -25.39
CA GLY A 256 -5.70 15.65 -26.69
C GLY A 256 -5.31 14.19 -26.98
N THR A 257 -4.64 13.95 -28.11
CA THR A 257 -4.24 12.62 -28.61
C THR A 257 -2.93 12.09 -28.03
N CYS A 258 -2.52 12.53 -26.83
CA CYS A 258 -1.21 12.17 -26.26
C CYS A 258 -1.24 10.81 -25.55
N GLU A 259 -0.19 9.99 -25.75
CA GLU A 259 -0.01 8.71 -25.04
C GLU A 259 -0.02 8.94 -23.51
N ARG A 260 -1.00 8.36 -22.82
CA ARG A 260 -1.19 8.55 -21.38
C ARG A 260 -0.16 7.74 -20.60
N THR A 261 0.84 8.42 -20.05
CA THR A 261 1.93 7.78 -19.29
C THR A 261 1.61 7.57 -17.80
N GLY A 262 0.52 8.16 -17.32
CA GLY A 262 0.01 7.98 -15.97
C GLY A 262 -1.07 8.98 -15.59
N ILE A 263 -1.70 8.74 -14.44
CA ILE A 263 -2.82 9.53 -13.93
C ILE A 263 -2.62 9.89 -12.46
N TYR A 264 -2.98 11.10 -12.06
CA TYR A 264 -3.23 11.44 -10.66
C TYR A 264 -4.72 11.28 -10.37
N VAL A 265 -5.07 10.74 -9.22
CA VAL A 265 -6.45 10.65 -8.73
C VAL A 265 -6.47 11.22 -7.32
N GLN A 266 -7.36 12.17 -7.06
CA GLN A 266 -7.70 12.64 -5.73
C GLN A 266 -9.16 12.34 -5.47
N PHE A 267 -9.55 11.86 -4.30
CA PHE A 267 -10.94 11.59 -3.95
C PHE A 267 -11.21 11.80 -2.46
N ASP A 268 -12.47 12.04 -2.14
CA ASP A 268 -12.96 12.12 -0.78
C ASP A 268 -13.24 10.71 -0.22
N SER A 269 -12.41 10.25 0.72
CA SER A 269 -12.63 9.02 1.49
C SER A 269 -13.39 9.33 2.77
N LYS A 270 -14.51 8.64 3.00
CA LYS A 270 -15.25 8.72 4.27
C LYS A 270 -14.81 7.60 5.20
N VAL A 271 -14.25 7.97 6.35
CA VAL A 271 -13.90 7.02 7.42
C VAL A 271 -14.48 7.58 8.72
N ASN A 272 -15.37 6.81 9.37
CA ASN A 272 -16.03 7.20 10.62
C ASN A 272 -16.70 8.58 10.51
N GLU A 273 -17.56 8.76 9.51
CA GLU A 273 -18.31 10.00 9.22
C GLU A 273 -17.47 11.22 8.82
N ARG A 274 -16.14 11.13 8.87
CA ARG A 274 -15.25 12.20 8.39
C ARG A 274 -14.82 11.98 6.95
N THR A 275 -14.94 13.03 6.16
CA THR A 275 -14.41 13.09 4.80
C THR A 275 -12.96 13.55 4.82
N ARG A 276 -12.09 12.85 4.10
CA ARG A 276 -10.68 13.20 3.91
C ARG A 276 -10.29 13.08 2.45
N ASN A 277 -9.44 13.99 2.01
CA ASN A 277 -8.91 13.95 0.65
C ASN A 277 -7.73 12.98 0.56
N ILE A 278 -7.88 11.93 -0.24
CA ILE A 278 -6.82 10.98 -0.57
C ILE A 278 -6.38 11.21 -2.00
N GLY A 279 -5.08 11.43 -2.19
CA GLY A 279 -4.50 11.70 -3.50
C GLY A 279 -3.36 10.74 -3.82
N PHE A 280 -3.46 10.02 -4.92
CA PHE A 280 -2.43 9.10 -5.39
C PHE A 280 -2.17 9.24 -6.89
N GLN A 281 -0.96 8.90 -7.32
CA GLN A 281 -0.51 8.97 -8.70
C GLN A 281 -0.13 7.59 -9.19
N ILE A 282 -0.56 7.22 -10.40
CA ILE A 282 -0.18 6.00 -11.10
C ILE A 282 0.81 6.36 -12.20
N ASN A 283 1.95 5.68 -12.25
CA ASN A 283 2.80 5.61 -13.42
C ASN A 283 2.48 4.31 -14.18
N ALA A 284 1.96 4.45 -15.39
CA ALA A 284 1.42 3.34 -16.16
C ALA A 284 2.51 2.35 -16.60
N LYS A 285 3.67 2.86 -17.04
CA LYS A 285 4.78 2.05 -17.57
C LYS A 285 5.53 1.27 -16.49
N GLN A 286 5.51 1.75 -15.24
CA GLN A 286 6.27 1.19 -14.12
C GLN A 286 5.41 0.44 -13.09
N GLY A 287 4.08 0.45 -13.21
CA GLY A 287 3.23 -0.16 -12.18
C GLY A 287 3.35 0.48 -10.82
N LYS A 288 3.63 1.79 -10.79
CA LYS A 288 4.02 2.50 -9.58
C LYS A 288 2.90 3.41 -9.11
N LEU A 289 2.46 3.22 -7.87
CA LEU A 289 1.52 4.09 -7.17
C LEU A 289 2.29 4.99 -6.20
N HIS A 290 1.95 6.27 -6.15
CA HIS A 290 2.52 7.23 -5.20
C HIS A 290 1.42 8.01 -4.49
N PHE A 291 1.22 7.72 -3.22
CA PHE A 291 0.26 8.43 -2.37
C PHE A 291 0.87 9.75 -1.89
N LYS A 292 0.32 10.87 -2.38
CA LYS A 292 0.76 12.23 -2.04
C LYS A 292 0.23 12.68 -0.68
N THR A 293 -0.92 12.15 -0.29
CA THR A 293 -1.55 12.36 1.02
C THR A 293 -1.15 11.25 2.00
N GLN A 294 -1.24 11.54 3.30
CA GLN A 294 -1.02 10.53 4.34
C GLN A 294 -2.20 9.56 4.33
N SER A 295 -2.00 8.36 3.78
CA SER A 295 -3.08 7.39 3.60
C SER A 295 -3.06 6.32 4.70
N ARG A 296 -4.21 5.74 5.03
CA ARG A 296 -4.37 4.55 5.88
C ARG A 296 -4.17 3.28 5.05
N GLU A 297 -3.83 2.17 5.70
CA GLU A 297 -3.79 0.85 5.03
C GLU A 297 -5.10 0.51 4.31
N MET A 298 -6.25 0.78 4.93
CA MET A 298 -7.56 0.51 4.30
C MET A 298 -7.80 1.29 3.00
N GLU A 299 -7.26 2.51 2.91
CA GLU A 299 -7.39 3.36 1.71
C GLU A 299 -6.47 2.83 0.59
N ILE A 300 -5.26 2.39 0.95
CA ILE A 300 -4.36 1.70 0.03
C ILE A 300 -5.00 0.40 -0.46
N ASP A 301 -5.55 -0.41 0.46
CA ASP A 301 -6.21 -1.68 0.14
C ASP A 301 -7.37 -1.48 -0.84
N SER A 302 -8.23 -0.47 -0.62
CA SER A 302 -9.33 -0.15 -1.54
C SER A 302 -8.85 0.22 -2.95
N VAL A 303 -7.78 1.02 -3.06
CA VAL A 303 -7.16 1.35 -4.36
C VAL A 303 -6.60 0.09 -5.03
N LEU A 304 -5.93 -0.78 -4.27
CA LEU A 304 -5.34 -2.01 -4.78
C LEU A 304 -6.40 -3.03 -5.21
N GLU A 305 -7.48 -3.18 -4.46
CA GLU A 305 -8.63 -4.01 -4.83
C GLU A 305 -9.22 -3.59 -6.18
N LYS A 306 -9.37 -2.28 -6.40
CA LYS A 306 -9.85 -1.80 -7.69
C LYS A 306 -8.84 -2.07 -8.81
N ILE A 307 -7.55 -1.89 -8.53
CA ILE A 307 -6.49 -2.23 -9.49
C ILE A 307 -6.55 -3.73 -9.84
N LYS A 308 -6.75 -4.62 -8.87
CA LYS A 308 -6.90 -6.06 -9.12
C LYS A 308 -8.11 -6.35 -10.00
N GLU A 309 -9.24 -5.71 -9.75
CA GLU A 309 -10.44 -5.82 -10.57
C GLU A 309 -10.16 -5.41 -12.02
N ILE A 310 -9.58 -4.22 -12.23
CA ILE A 310 -9.29 -3.67 -13.56
C ILE A 310 -8.27 -4.54 -14.31
N LYS A 311 -7.29 -5.09 -13.60
CA LYS A 311 -6.27 -5.97 -14.15
C LYS A 311 -6.71 -7.41 -14.33
N GLY A 312 -7.92 -7.78 -13.90
CA GLY A 312 -8.39 -9.17 -13.94
C GLY A 312 -7.56 -10.11 -13.05
N LEU A 313 -6.97 -9.58 -11.97
CA LEU A 313 -6.20 -10.36 -11.00
C LEU A 313 -7.08 -11.02 -9.94
N ASN A 314 -8.35 -10.63 -9.85
CA ASN A 314 -9.33 -11.30 -9.00
C ASN A 314 -9.58 -12.70 -9.57
N LEU A 315 -8.97 -13.71 -8.95
CA LEU A 315 -9.58 -15.02 -8.93
C LEU A 315 -10.88 -14.83 -8.15
N LYS A 316 -12.02 -14.73 -8.85
CA LYS A 316 -13.24 -15.23 -8.23
C LYS A 316 -12.86 -16.64 -7.76
N GLU A 317 -13.08 -16.91 -6.47
CA GLU A 317 -13.33 -18.30 -6.12
C GLU A 317 -14.40 -18.72 -7.12
N ASP A 318 -14.05 -19.60 -8.07
CA ASP A 318 -15.05 -20.25 -8.88
C ASP A 318 -16.05 -20.76 -7.85
N GLU A 319 -17.23 -20.13 -7.81
CA GLU A 319 -18.40 -20.75 -7.24
C GLU A 319 -18.36 -22.14 -7.81
N THR A 320 -18.14 -23.10 -6.91
CA THR A 320 -18.26 -24.52 -7.17
C THR A 320 -19.33 -24.68 -8.22
N CYS A 321 -18.91 -25.00 -9.45
CA CYS A 321 -19.80 -25.56 -10.43
C CYS A 321 -20.34 -26.79 -9.73
N SER A 322 -21.57 -26.67 -9.22
CA SER A 322 -22.25 -27.71 -8.46
C SER A 322 -22.30 -28.90 -9.39
N THR A 323 -21.36 -29.81 -9.20
CA THR A 323 -21.32 -31.08 -9.93
C THR A 323 -22.30 -32.07 -9.28
N ASP A 324 -23.29 -31.55 -8.55
CA ASP A 324 -24.35 -32.29 -7.87
C ASP A 324 -25.71 -32.16 -8.57
N GLN A 325 -25.74 -31.73 -9.84
CA GLN A 325 -26.96 -31.74 -10.66
C GLN A 325 -26.87 -32.65 -11.91
N LYS A 326 -25.87 -33.54 -11.97
CA LYS A 326 -25.77 -34.58 -13.03
C LYS A 326 -25.67 -36.01 -12.51
N VAL A 327 -25.91 -36.23 -11.21
CA VAL A 327 -25.98 -37.59 -10.62
C VAL A 327 -27.42 -38.00 -10.27
N GLN A 328 -28.39 -37.09 -10.31
CA GLN A 328 -29.81 -37.45 -10.11
C GLN A 328 -30.53 -37.90 -11.40
N ASP A 329 -30.10 -37.45 -12.58
CA ASP A 329 -30.72 -37.86 -13.86
C ASP A 329 -30.12 -39.15 -14.47
N ILE A 330 -29.25 -39.86 -13.73
CA ILE A 330 -28.72 -41.19 -14.13
C ILE A 330 -29.24 -42.30 -13.19
N MET A 331 -30.02 -41.94 -12.16
CA MET A 331 -30.65 -42.92 -11.26
C MET A 331 -32.18 -43.01 -11.38
N GLU A 332 -32.80 -42.26 -12.30
CA GLU A 332 -34.24 -42.36 -12.61
C GLU A 332 -34.55 -42.54 -14.12
N ALA A 333 -33.59 -43.07 -14.91
CA ALA A 333 -33.79 -43.45 -16.31
C ALA A 333 -33.62 -44.95 -16.54
#